data_AF-A0A1G8BAB7-F1
#
_entry.id   AF-A0A1G8BAB7-F1
#
_cell.length_a   1.000
_cell.length_b   1.000
_cell.length_c   1.000
_cell.angle_alpha   90.00
_cell.angle_beta   90.00
_cell.angle_gamma   90.00
#
_symmetry.space_group_name_H-M   'P 1'
#
loop_
_entity.id
_entity.type
_entity.pdbx_description
1 polymer ?
#
loop_
_entity_poly.entity_id
_entity_poly.type
_entity_poly.pdbx_seq_one_letter_code
_entity_poly.pdbx_strand_id
1 'polypeptide(L)'
;MKDRKFYTCEYCYKEFEPKRRRVQRYCSNTCRSKAYHARKTSALVTTKSDKVSVLENSPETSIEKMSLPGVGNAAVGILAVDILKNIITKESNKPATKGDLTQLIENLNRRYHLIKNMAPNAFGQYPYFDLVEGVVVYLRSN
;
A
#
# COMPACT_ATOMS: atom_id res chain seq x y z
N MET A 1 -17.85 -43.71 16.23
CA MET A 1 -17.11 -42.59 15.60
C MET A 1 -17.32 -41.36 16.47
N LYS A 2 -16.29 -40.89 17.20
CA LYS A 2 -16.42 -39.76 18.14
C LYS A 2 -16.68 -38.48 17.36
N ASP A 3 -17.88 -37.92 17.46
CA ASP A 3 -18.19 -36.61 16.88
C ASP A 3 -17.31 -35.54 17.55
N ARG A 4 -16.43 -34.88 16.79
CA ARG A 4 -15.64 -33.76 17.31
C ARG A 4 -16.60 -32.62 17.64
N LYS A 5 -16.54 -32.12 18.90
CA LYS A 5 -17.37 -30.99 19.36
C LYS A 5 -17.02 -29.69 18.64
N PHE A 6 -15.75 -29.51 18.29
CA PHE A 6 -15.23 -28.31 17.65
C PHE A 6 -14.69 -28.61 16.24
N TYR A 7 -14.91 -27.65 15.33
CA TYR A 7 -14.49 -27.68 13.93
C TYR A 7 -13.51 -26.54 13.70
N THR A 8 -12.56 -26.71 12.77
CA THR A 8 -11.60 -25.67 12.41
C THR A 8 -12.15 -24.88 11.21
N CYS A 9 -12.18 -23.55 11.33
CA CYS A 9 -12.64 -22.68 10.24
C CYS A 9 -11.63 -22.68 9.07
N GLU A 10 -12.10 -22.94 7.85
CA GLU A 10 -11.24 -22.96 6.65
C GLU A 10 -10.65 -21.59 6.25
N TYR A 11 -11.11 -20.49 6.87
CA TYR A 11 -10.63 -19.14 6.56
C TYR A 11 -9.68 -18.57 7.62
N CYS A 12 -10.09 -18.61 8.90
CA CYS A 12 -9.32 -18.01 9.99
C CYS A 12 -8.60 -19.04 10.87
N TYR A 13 -8.75 -20.33 10.57
CA TYR A 13 -8.13 -21.46 11.27
C TYR A 13 -8.40 -21.54 12.78
N LYS A 14 -9.37 -20.79 13.28
CA LYS A 14 -9.85 -20.87 14.66
C LYS A 14 -10.81 -22.04 14.83
N GLU A 15 -10.77 -22.66 16.00
CA GLU A 15 -11.77 -23.64 16.41
C GLU A 15 -13.11 -22.96 16.73
N PHE A 16 -14.21 -23.59 16.34
CA PHE A 16 -15.55 -23.10 16.62
C PHE A 16 -16.54 -24.25 16.81
N GLU A 17 -17.61 -23.99 17.55
CA GLU A 17 -18.73 -24.93 17.68
C GLU A 17 -19.71 -24.74 16.51
N PRO A 18 -19.93 -25.77 15.66
CA PRO A 18 -20.81 -25.64 14.51
C PRO A 18 -22.28 -25.59 14.92
N LYS A 19 -23.03 -24.65 14.34
CA LYS A 19 -24.50 -24.63 14.44
C LYS A 19 -25.13 -25.77 13.64
N ARG A 20 -24.49 -26.17 12.53
CA ARG A 20 -24.89 -27.32 11.70
C ARG A 20 -23.72 -28.30 11.58
N ARG A 21 -23.81 -29.43 12.29
CA ARG A 21 -22.76 -30.47 12.30
C ARG A 21 -22.55 -31.03 10.90
N ARG A 22 -21.31 -31.47 10.62
CA ARG A 22 -20.83 -32.10 9.36
C ARG A 22 -20.86 -31.24 8.09
N VAL A 23 -21.64 -30.16 8.06
CA VAL A 23 -21.81 -29.29 6.86
C VAL A 23 -21.07 -27.95 7.00
N GLN A 24 -20.98 -27.40 8.21
CA GLN A 24 -20.47 -26.06 8.43
C GLN A 24 -18.93 -26.00 8.37
N ARG A 25 -18.40 -25.28 7.39
CA ARG A 25 -16.95 -25.10 7.13
C ARG A 25 -16.34 -23.82 7.73
N TYR A 26 -17.18 -22.83 8.01
CA TYR A 26 -16.75 -21.49 8.47
C TYR A 26 -17.40 -21.13 9.80
N CYS A 27 -16.66 -20.44 10.65
CA CYS A 27 -17.16 -20.00 11.96
C CYS A 27 -18.20 -18.86 11.88
N SER A 28 -18.20 -18.08 10.78
CA SER A 28 -19.13 -16.96 10.59
C SER A 28 -19.42 -16.68 9.11
N ASN A 29 -20.51 -15.95 8.85
CA ASN A 29 -20.83 -15.44 7.50
C ASN A 29 -19.71 -14.55 6.96
N THR A 30 -19.07 -13.75 7.81
CA THR A 30 -17.92 -12.93 7.43
C THR A 30 -16.77 -13.78 6.91
N CYS A 31 -16.43 -14.88 7.59
CA CYS A 31 -15.38 -15.80 7.13
C CYS A 31 -15.76 -16.48 5.81
N ARG A 32 -17.03 -16.88 5.65
CA ARG A 32 -17.55 -17.45 4.41
C ARG A 32 -17.42 -16.47 3.23
N SER A 33 -17.84 -15.22 3.42
CA SER A 33 -17.76 -14.19 2.37
C SER A 33 -16.31 -13.85 2.03
N LYS A 34 -15.44 -13.66 3.03
CA LYS A 34 -14.01 -13.38 2.79
C LYS A 34 -13.31 -14.54 2.07
N ALA A 35 -13.61 -15.79 2.41
CA ALA A 35 -13.08 -16.96 1.70
C ALA A 35 -13.57 -17.04 0.24
N TYR A 36 -14.80 -16.60 -0.05
CA TYR A 36 -15.29 -16.49 -1.43
C TYR A 36 -14.52 -15.42 -2.22
N HIS A 37 -14.37 -14.23 -1.65
CA HIS A 37 -13.63 -13.15 -2.31
C HIS A 37 -12.17 -13.50 -2.53
N ALA A 38 -11.49 -14.09 -1.55
CA ALA A 38 -10.09 -14.53 -1.67
C ALA A 38 -9.87 -15.49 -2.85
N ARG A 39 -10.79 -16.45 -3.05
CA ARG A 39 -10.77 -17.38 -4.20
C ARG A 39 -11.01 -16.67 -5.54
N LYS A 40 -11.82 -15.62 -5.54
CA LYS A 40 -12.11 -14.84 -6.76
C LYS A 40 -10.95 -13.91 -7.13
N THR A 41 -10.29 -13.27 -6.16
CA THR A 41 -9.09 -12.48 -6.42
C THR A 41 -7.90 -13.35 -6.83
N SER A 42 -7.73 -14.53 -6.26
CA SER A 42 -6.68 -15.46 -6.72
C SER A 42 -6.94 -15.99 -8.13
N ALA A 43 -8.20 -16.19 -8.53
CA ALA A 43 -8.56 -16.62 -9.89
C ALA A 43 -8.39 -15.50 -10.94
N LEU A 44 -8.58 -14.22 -10.56
CA LEU A 44 -8.36 -13.06 -11.43
C LEU A 44 -6.88 -12.82 -11.78
N VAL A 45 -5.95 -13.39 -11.00
CA VAL A 45 -4.51 -13.35 -11.31
C VAL A 45 -4.14 -14.35 -12.42
N THR A 46 -4.98 -15.36 -12.69
CA THR A 46 -4.70 -16.40 -13.70
C THR A 46 -5.31 -16.12 -15.08
N THR A 47 -6.09 -15.05 -15.25
CA THR A 47 -6.78 -14.75 -16.53
C THR A 47 -6.49 -13.36 -17.06
N LYS A 48 -5.21 -13.00 -17.21
CA LYS A 48 -4.71 -12.07 -18.24
C LYS A 48 -3.28 -12.48 -18.62
N SER A 49 -3.16 -13.67 -19.19
CA SER A 49 -2.01 -14.01 -20.04
C SER A 49 -2.31 -13.42 -21.41
N ASP A 50 -2.01 -12.13 -21.57
CA ASP A 50 -1.73 -11.62 -22.91
C ASP A 50 -0.42 -12.28 -23.35
N LYS A 51 -0.49 -12.91 -24.51
CA LYS A 51 0.61 -13.62 -25.17
C LYS A 51 1.84 -12.73 -25.23
N VAL A 52 2.87 -13.05 -24.45
CA VAL A 52 4.23 -12.61 -24.74
C VAL A 52 5.02 -13.87 -25.04
N SER A 53 5.37 -13.98 -26.32
CA SER A 53 6.26 -14.99 -26.89
C SER A 53 7.51 -15.13 -26.04
N VAL A 54 7.77 -16.38 -25.65
CA VAL A 54 9.05 -16.83 -25.10
C VAL A 54 10.16 -16.40 -26.06
N LEU A 55 11.00 -15.46 -25.62
CA LEU A 55 12.36 -15.38 -26.14
C LEU A 55 13.22 -16.16 -25.14
N GLU A 56 13.62 -17.35 -25.58
CA GLU A 56 14.74 -18.09 -25.03
C GLU A 56 15.98 -17.21 -25.14
N ASN A 57 16.63 -16.93 -24.01
CA ASN A 57 18.09 -16.91 -23.85
C ASN A 57 18.44 -16.85 -22.36
N SER A 58 19.24 -17.84 -21.94
CA SER A 58 19.75 -18.15 -20.59
C SER A 58 20.61 -17.01 -19.98
N PRO A 59 20.96 -16.99 -18.66
CA PRO A 59 21.76 -18.05 -18.03
C PRO A 59 21.18 -18.59 -16.70
N GLU A 60 21.45 -19.88 -16.52
CA GLU A 60 21.28 -20.70 -15.33
C GLU A 60 21.75 -19.98 -14.05
N THR A 61 20.86 -19.89 -13.05
CA THR A 61 21.29 -19.85 -11.65
C THR A 61 20.53 -20.93 -10.91
N SER A 62 21.32 -21.81 -10.30
CA SER A 62 20.93 -22.98 -9.53
C SER A 62 19.76 -22.69 -8.59
N ILE A 63 18.55 -23.16 -8.95
CA ILE A 63 17.49 -23.35 -7.97
C ILE A 63 17.84 -24.66 -7.25
N GLU A 64 18.71 -24.53 -6.24
CA GLU A 64 18.85 -25.58 -5.25
C GLU A 64 17.47 -25.89 -4.67
N LYS A 65 17.19 -27.19 -4.69
CA LYS A 65 15.99 -27.84 -4.18
C LYS A 65 15.68 -27.38 -2.76
N MET A 66 14.78 -26.41 -2.58
CA MET A 66 14.20 -26.15 -1.26
C MET A 66 12.97 -27.04 -1.06
N SER A 67 13.25 -28.28 -0.68
CA SER A 67 12.34 -29.14 0.04
C SER A 67 12.26 -28.69 1.50
N LEU A 68 11.21 -27.97 1.91
CA LEU A 68 10.78 -27.89 3.30
C LEU A 68 9.26 -27.68 3.37
N PRO A 69 8.47 -28.66 3.86
CA PRO A 69 7.03 -28.51 3.97
C PRO A 69 6.71 -27.63 5.18
N GLY A 70 6.15 -26.44 4.97
CA GLY A 70 5.46 -25.74 6.05
C GLY A 70 5.35 -24.22 5.95
N VAL A 71 6.46 -23.50 5.74
CA VAL A 71 6.46 -22.02 5.69
C VAL A 71 7.61 -21.55 4.80
N GLY A 72 7.40 -21.51 3.48
CA GLY A 72 8.39 -21.03 2.52
C GLY A 72 7.73 -20.26 1.39
N ASN A 73 8.24 -19.06 1.11
CA ASN A 73 7.98 -18.24 -0.09
C ASN A 73 6.69 -17.38 -0.21
N ALA A 74 5.90 -17.17 0.85
CA ALA A 74 4.89 -16.11 0.78
C ALA A 74 5.50 -14.69 0.89
N ALA A 75 6.59 -14.53 1.63
CA ALA A 75 7.21 -13.23 1.90
C ALA A 75 7.95 -12.64 0.68
N VAL A 76 8.63 -13.48 -0.12
CA VAL A 76 9.40 -13.03 -1.30
C VAL A 76 8.47 -12.48 -2.38
N GLY A 77 7.30 -13.09 -2.58
CA GLY A 77 6.32 -12.64 -3.58
C GLY A 77 5.68 -11.28 -3.24
N ILE A 78 5.29 -11.05 -1.97
CA ILE A 78 4.65 -9.79 -1.56
C ILE A 78 5.61 -8.61 -1.67
N LEU A 79 6.85 -8.79 -1.20
CA LEU A 79 7.88 -7.74 -1.27
C LEU A 79 8.19 -7.35 -2.72
N ALA A 80 8.32 -8.34 -3.63
CA ALA A 80 8.57 -8.07 -5.04
C ALA A 80 7.41 -7.32 -5.72
N VAL A 81 6.16 -7.68 -5.41
CA VAL A 81 4.96 -7.03 -5.98
C VAL A 81 4.83 -5.58 -5.51
N ASP A 82 5.07 -5.30 -4.22
CA ASP A 82 4.97 -3.94 -3.69
C ASP A 82 6.07 -3.01 -4.25
N ILE A 83 7.29 -3.53 -4.44
CA ILE A 83 8.38 -2.79 -5.10
C ILE A 83 7.98 -2.45 -6.54
N LEU A 84 7.51 -3.44 -7.31
CA LEU A 84 7.13 -3.24 -8.70
C LEU A 84 5.94 -2.27 -8.83
N LYS A 85 4.96 -2.37 -7.92
CA LYS A 85 3.82 -1.46 -7.86
C LYS A 85 4.27 -0.03 -7.59
N ASN A 86 5.20 0.19 -6.67
CA ASN A 86 5.72 1.53 -6.38
C ASN A 86 6.51 2.15 -7.53
N ILE A 87 7.19 1.34 -8.35
CA ILE A 87 7.92 1.82 -9.54
C ILE A 87 6.96 2.19 -10.68
N ILE A 88 5.93 1.37 -10.92
CA ILE A 88 4.99 1.55 -12.04
C ILE A 88 3.92 2.63 -11.73
N THR A 89 3.60 2.85 -10.46
CA THR A 89 2.58 3.83 -10.06
C THR A 89 3.05 5.25 -10.35
N LYS A 90 2.26 6.01 -11.13
CA LYS A 90 2.48 7.45 -11.37
C LYS A 90 2.55 8.21 -10.05
N GLU A 91 3.38 9.23 -9.99
CA GLU A 91 3.65 10.00 -8.77
C GLU A 91 2.37 10.58 -8.12
N SER A 92 1.42 11.08 -8.91
CA SER A 92 0.12 11.57 -8.40
C SER A 92 -0.76 10.50 -7.76
N ASN A 93 -0.51 9.22 -8.06
CA ASN A 93 -1.24 8.07 -7.53
C ASN A 93 -0.46 7.34 -6.43
N LYS A 94 0.76 7.80 -6.10
CA LYS A 94 1.52 7.24 -4.98
C LYS A 94 0.89 7.70 -3.66
N PRO A 95 0.75 6.82 -2.65
CA PRO A 95 0.30 7.22 -1.34
C PRO A 95 1.32 8.20 -0.73
N ALA A 96 0.85 9.32 -0.20
CA ALA A 96 1.71 10.28 0.48
C ALA A 96 2.35 9.62 1.72
N THR A 97 3.65 9.80 1.89
CA THR A 97 4.36 9.36 3.09
C THR A 97 4.17 10.37 4.22
N LYS A 98 4.47 9.94 5.46
CA LYS A 98 4.50 10.88 6.60
C LYS A 98 5.52 12.01 6.37
N GLY A 99 6.66 11.70 5.72
CA GLY A 99 7.68 12.68 5.37
C GLY A 99 7.16 13.76 4.43
N ASP A 100 6.38 13.36 3.42
CA ASP A 100 5.76 14.30 2.48
C ASP A 100 4.77 15.22 3.19
N LEU A 101 3.97 14.65 4.11
CA LEU A 101 3.03 15.43 4.92
C LEU A 101 3.75 16.41 5.85
N THR A 102 4.84 15.98 6.51
CA THR A 102 5.64 16.87 7.38
C THR A 102 6.28 18.00 6.59
N GLN A 103 6.85 17.71 5.42
CA GLN A 103 7.43 18.73 4.54
C GLN A 103 6.36 19.72 4.05
N LEU A 104 5.17 19.23 3.71
CA LEU A 104 4.06 20.09 3.32
C LEU A 104 3.64 21.02 4.47
N ILE A 105 3.47 20.47 5.67
CA ILE A 105 3.12 21.24 6.87
C ILE A 105 4.19 22.28 7.18
N GLU A 106 5.48 21.93 7.13
CA GLU A 106 6.58 22.86 7.37
C GLU A 106 6.63 24.01 6.35
N ASN A 107 6.30 23.74 5.08
CA ASN A 107 6.25 24.76 4.05
C ASN A 107 5.02 25.66 4.16
N LEU A 108 3.88 25.12 4.59
CA LEU A 108 2.63 25.87 4.78
C LEU A 108 2.57 26.63 6.12
N ASN A 109 3.25 26.15 7.17
CA ASN A 109 3.27 26.80 8.48
C ASN A 109 4.23 27.99 8.56
N ARG A 110 4.88 28.39 7.46
CA ARG A 110 5.71 29.58 7.44
C ARG A 110 4.81 30.80 7.56
N ARG A 111 5.06 31.66 8.55
CA ARG A 111 4.24 32.88 8.76
C ARG A 111 4.26 33.81 7.54
N TYR A 112 5.41 33.92 6.86
CA TYR A 112 5.63 34.86 5.77
C TYR A 112 5.77 34.15 4.42
N HIS A 113 4.94 34.52 3.44
CA HIS A 113 4.97 34.00 2.08
C HIS A 113 5.34 35.07 1.05
N LEU A 114 6.37 34.82 0.24
CA LEU A 114 6.85 35.78 -0.76
C LEU A 114 5.78 36.07 -1.83
N ILE A 115 5.52 37.35 -2.08
CA ILE A 115 4.60 37.83 -3.10
C ILE A 115 5.40 38.11 -4.38
N LYS A 116 5.25 37.24 -5.40
CA LYS A 116 6.09 37.30 -6.62
C LYS A 116 5.63 38.35 -7.65
N ASN A 117 4.42 38.86 -7.54
CA ASN A 117 3.84 39.83 -8.47
C ASN A 117 3.97 41.28 -7.98
N MET A 118 4.78 41.55 -6.96
CA MET A 118 5.04 42.89 -6.43
C MET A 118 6.54 43.19 -6.42
N ALA A 119 6.88 44.43 -6.76
CA ALA A 119 8.27 44.89 -6.76
C ALA A 119 8.81 45.13 -5.34
N PRO A 120 10.14 45.06 -5.14
CA PRO A 120 10.77 45.49 -3.90
C PRO A 120 10.48 46.96 -3.58
N ASN A 121 10.51 47.32 -2.30
CA ASN A 121 10.36 48.72 -1.89
C ASN A 121 11.63 49.54 -2.18
N ALA A 122 11.60 50.85 -1.90
CA ALA A 122 12.73 51.76 -2.11
C ALA A 122 14.01 51.36 -1.33
N PHE A 123 13.88 50.50 -0.30
CA PHE A 123 14.99 49.98 0.49
C PHE A 123 15.49 48.60 0.02
N GLY A 124 14.96 48.08 -1.10
CA GLY A 124 15.32 46.78 -1.66
C GLY A 124 14.77 45.58 -0.89
N GLN A 125 13.79 45.78 0.00
CA GLN A 125 13.12 44.69 0.72
C GLN A 125 12.04 44.07 -0.16
N TYR A 126 11.80 42.76 -0.02
CA TYR A 126 10.80 42.05 -0.80
C TYR A 126 9.46 41.96 -0.05
N PRO A 127 8.33 41.97 -0.77
CA PRO A 127 7.01 41.87 -0.18
C PRO A 127 6.68 40.41 0.22
N TYR A 128 6.24 40.23 1.46
CA TYR A 128 5.73 38.97 2.00
C TYR A 128 4.31 39.17 2.55
N PHE A 129 3.46 38.16 2.39
CA PHE A 129 2.16 38.10 3.03
C PHE A 129 2.30 37.43 4.41
N ASP A 130 1.88 38.11 5.47
CA ASP A 130 1.82 37.58 6.82
C ASP A 130 0.49 36.85 7.04
N LEU A 131 0.54 35.53 7.24
CA LEU A 131 -0.66 34.71 7.47
C LEU A 131 -1.32 34.92 8.84
N VAL A 132 -0.60 35.47 9.82
CA VAL A 132 -1.13 35.73 11.17
C VAL A 132 -1.88 37.06 11.21
N GLU A 133 -1.28 38.10 10.64
CA GLU A 133 -1.84 39.46 10.67
C GLU A 133 -2.68 39.78 9.43
N GLY A 134 -2.57 38.99 8.35
CA GLY A 134 -3.33 39.17 7.11
C GLY A 134 -2.91 40.40 6.30
N VAL A 135 -1.67 40.86 6.49
CA VAL A 135 -1.14 42.10 5.87
C VAL A 135 0.11 41.82 5.04
N VAL A 136 0.43 42.75 4.14
CA VAL A 136 1.67 42.73 3.37
C VAL A 136 2.77 43.43 4.17
N VAL A 137 3.86 42.73 4.43
CA VAL A 137 5.05 43.24 5.10
C VAL A 137 6.26 43.17 4.17
N TYR A 138 7.18 44.13 4.29
CA TYR A 138 8.42 44.15 3.51
C TYR A 138 9.59 43.66 4.36
N LEU A 139 10.21 42.55 3.96
CA LEU A 139 11.29 41.91 4.70
C LEU A 139 12.53 41.82 3.82
N ARG A 140 13.70 41.97 4.45
CA ARG A 140 14.98 41.72 3.78
C ARG A 140 15.19 40.20 3.73
N SER A 141 15.52 39.65 2.56
CA SER A 141 16.00 38.27 2.50
C SER A 141 17.31 38.20 3.28
N ASN A 142 17.37 37.33 4.28
CA ASN A 142 18.66 36.83 4.75
C ASN A 142 19.32 35.98 3.65
#